data_AF-A0A6B3NGC7-F1
#
_entry.id   AF-A0A6B3NGC7-F1
#
_cell.length_a   1.000
_cell.length_b   1.000
_cell.length_c   1.000
_cell.angle_alpha   90.00
_cell.angle_beta   90.00
_cell.angle_gamma   90.00
#
_symmetry.space_group_name_H-M   'P 1'
#
loop_
_entity.id
_entity.type
_entity.pdbx_description
1 polymer ?
#
loop_
_entity_poly.entity_id
_entity_poly.type
_entity_poly.pdbx_seq_one_letter_code
_entity_poly.pdbx_strand_id
1 'polypeptide(L)'
;MFNLTYEFKLKPTATQVVLFEEWLERCRKVYNYALAERKDWFKSRSCQINACSLKSEYIIPADAKRPNYASQCRGLTAARALIPQLKAVQVHVLQQTIKRLEKAFVSMWENSHGFPRFKKHGTMRSFVFPQLGVNSLEKGSIKLPKIGKVKFRQSRDIPEGGELKQARVVRRASGWYVMLTVQWKVDIPQVLPYGEPLGIDVGILSFVATSTGKLFPNPRPFKSLERKLKLLQQRVS
;
A
#
# COMPACT_ATOMS: atom_id res chain seq x y z
N MET A 1 -15.47 -10.66 8.95
CA MET A 1 -14.22 -10.01 9.43
C MET A 1 -14.22 -8.55 9.00
N PHE A 2 -14.07 -7.63 9.94
CA PHE A 2 -14.06 -6.19 9.67
C PHE A 2 -12.65 -5.64 9.80
N ASN A 3 -12.19 -4.86 8.81
CA ASN A 3 -10.86 -4.27 8.80
C ASN A 3 -10.97 -2.74 8.77
N LEU A 4 -10.27 -2.05 9.66
CA LEU A 4 -10.17 -0.60 9.66
C LEU A 4 -8.71 -0.16 9.74
N THR A 5 -8.37 0.87 8.95
CA THR A 5 -7.01 1.41 8.93
C THR A 5 -6.94 2.75 9.65
N TYR A 6 -6.09 2.81 10.68
CA TYR A 6 -5.82 4.01 11.46
C TYR A 6 -4.52 4.65 10.98
N GLU A 7 -4.53 5.97 10.81
CA GLU A 7 -3.34 6.71 10.39
C GLU A 7 -2.83 7.61 11.54
N PHE A 8 -1.54 7.50 11.84
CA PHE A 8 -0.87 8.31 12.86
C PHE A 8 0.42 8.92 12.34
N LYS A 9 0.73 10.16 12.74
CA LYS A 9 2.00 10.82 12.42
C LYS A 9 3.12 10.23 13.27
N LEU A 10 4.15 9.68 12.64
CA LEU A 10 5.34 9.16 13.30
C LEU A 10 6.22 10.32 13.82
N LYS A 11 6.94 10.05 14.91
CA LYS A 11 8.01 10.88 15.47
C LYS A 11 9.32 10.06 15.50
N PRO A 12 9.88 9.72 14.32
CA PRO A 12 11.10 8.94 14.25
C PRO A 12 12.33 9.77 14.67
N THR A 13 13.37 9.10 15.19
CA THR A 13 14.69 9.72 15.38
C THR A 13 15.37 9.98 14.02
N ALA A 14 16.39 10.84 13.98
CA ALA A 14 17.16 11.08 12.75
C ALA A 14 17.72 9.76 12.15
N THR A 15 18.22 8.87 13.01
CA THR A 15 18.70 7.54 12.60
C THR A 15 17.60 6.67 11.99
N GLN A 16 16.39 6.70 12.54
CA GLN A 16 15.24 5.96 12.00
C GLN A 16 14.78 6.54 10.66
N VAL A 17 14.86 7.87 10.47
CA VAL A 17 14.54 8.51 9.18
C VAL A 17 15.50 8.03 8.09
N VAL A 18 16.81 8.05 8.35
CA VAL A 18 17.81 7.54 7.41
C VAL A 18 17.52 6.08 7.06
N LEU A 19 17.25 5.25 8.07
CA LEU A 19 16.90 3.84 7.86
C LEU A 19 15.63 3.68 7.01
N PHE A 20 14.59 4.49 7.21
CA PHE A 20 13.38 4.45 6.39
C PHE A 20 13.65 4.83 4.93
N GLU A 21 14.49 5.83 4.68
CA GLU A 21 14.85 6.26 3.34
C GLU A 21 15.67 5.18 2.63
N GLU A 22 16.63 4.57 3.32
CA GLU A 22 17.40 3.44 2.80
C GLU A 22 16.47 2.27 2.45
N TRP A 23 15.52 1.92 3.32
CA TRP A 23 14.57 0.83 3.09
C TRP A 23 13.70 1.10 1.87
N LEU A 24 13.20 2.32 1.68
CA LEU A 24 12.46 2.70 0.48
C LEU A 24 13.30 2.52 -0.78
N GLU A 25 14.57 2.89 -0.73
CA GLU A 25 15.50 2.74 -1.86
C GLU A 25 15.81 1.27 -2.15
N ARG A 26 15.99 0.43 -1.12
CA ARG A 26 16.14 -1.03 -1.29
C ARG A 26 14.88 -1.65 -1.90
N CYS A 27 13.70 -1.24 -1.45
CA CYS A 27 12.44 -1.70 -2.04
C CYS A 27 12.34 -1.26 -3.50
N ARG A 28 12.72 -0.02 -3.84
CA ARG A 28 12.74 0.48 -5.23
C ARG A 28 13.63 -0.39 -6.12
N LYS A 29 14.84 -0.73 -5.66
CA LYS A 29 15.78 -1.60 -6.39
C LYS A 29 15.20 -2.99 -6.61
N VAL A 30 14.62 -3.62 -5.58
CA VAL A 30 13.96 -4.93 -5.70
C VAL A 30 12.77 -4.88 -6.65
N TYR A 31 11.94 -3.85 -6.58
CA TYR A 31 10.81 -3.66 -7.52
C TYR A 31 11.31 -3.55 -8.97
N ASN A 32 12.33 -2.72 -9.21
CA ASN A 32 12.83 -2.50 -10.55
C ASN A 32 13.53 -3.73 -11.12
N TYR A 33 14.29 -4.46 -10.30
CA TYR A 33 14.91 -5.72 -10.72
C TYR A 33 13.85 -6.74 -11.11
N ALA A 34 12.84 -6.96 -10.26
CA ALA A 34 11.75 -7.88 -10.55
C ALA A 34 10.91 -7.45 -11.77
N LEU A 35 10.77 -6.14 -12.00
CA LEU A 35 10.13 -5.61 -13.19
C LEU A 35 10.98 -5.81 -14.45
N ALA A 36 12.30 -5.64 -14.36
CA ALA A 36 13.23 -5.85 -15.46
C ALA A 36 13.17 -7.31 -15.91
N GLU A 37 13.28 -8.26 -14.99
CA GLU A 37 13.19 -9.70 -15.26
C GLU A 37 11.91 -10.08 -16.02
N ARG A 38 10.75 -9.54 -15.61
CA ARG A 38 9.47 -9.76 -16.31
C ARG A 38 9.43 -9.09 -17.69
N LYS A 39 10.01 -7.90 -17.82
CA LYS A 39 10.11 -7.19 -19.10
C LYS A 39 11.01 -7.94 -20.06
N ASP A 40 12.14 -8.43 -19.61
CA ASP A 40 13.10 -9.16 -20.43
C ASP A 40 12.49 -10.49 -20.89
N TRP A 41 11.79 -11.21 -20.00
CA TRP A 41 11.03 -12.41 -20.37
C TRP A 41 9.93 -12.13 -21.42
N PHE A 42 9.21 -11.01 -21.28
CA PHE A 42 8.18 -10.63 -22.24
C PHE A 42 8.79 -10.25 -23.60
N LYS A 43 9.84 -9.43 -23.59
CA LYS A 43 10.53 -8.98 -24.80
C LYS A 43 11.24 -10.12 -25.53
N SER A 44 11.74 -11.13 -24.83
CA SER A 44 12.36 -12.30 -25.46
C SER A 44 11.39 -13.14 -26.28
N ARG A 45 10.08 -12.99 -26.04
CA ARG A 45 9.00 -13.70 -26.74
C ARG A 45 8.14 -12.78 -27.60
N SER A 46 8.39 -11.48 -27.53
CA SER A 46 7.69 -10.48 -28.32
C SER A 46 8.43 -10.29 -29.64
N CYS A 47 7.81 -10.72 -30.73
CA CYS A 47 8.24 -10.41 -32.09
C CYS A 47 7.13 -9.66 -32.83
N GLN A 48 7.48 -9.04 -33.96
CA GLN A 48 6.47 -8.57 -34.90
C GLN A 48 5.79 -9.81 -35.50
N ILE A 49 4.51 -9.71 -35.83
CA ILE A 49 3.72 -10.83 -36.38
C ILE A 49 4.39 -11.39 -37.65
N ASN A 50 5.08 -10.54 -38.41
CA ASN A 50 5.67 -10.86 -39.71
C ASN A 50 7.20 -10.90 -39.74
N ALA A 51 7.91 -10.67 -38.63
CA ALA A 51 9.37 -10.63 -38.64
C ALA A 51 10.02 -10.88 -37.27
N CYS A 52 11.14 -11.61 -37.30
CA CYS A 52 12.07 -11.73 -36.18
C CYS A 52 13.18 -10.66 -36.25
N SER A 53 13.70 -10.24 -35.10
CA SER A 53 14.77 -9.24 -35.02
C SER A 53 16.13 -9.86 -35.32
N LEU A 54 16.78 -9.44 -36.41
CA LEU A 54 18.16 -9.87 -36.75
C LEU A 54 19.26 -9.09 -36.00
N LYS A 55 18.90 -8.03 -35.27
CA LYS A 55 19.87 -7.11 -34.64
C LYS A 55 20.13 -7.39 -33.17
N SER A 56 19.19 -8.05 -32.49
CA SER A 56 19.28 -8.32 -31.06
C SER A 56 18.30 -9.42 -30.66
N GLU A 57 18.80 -10.37 -29.87
CA GLU A 57 18.02 -11.43 -29.25
C GLU A 57 18.35 -11.51 -27.75
N TYR A 58 17.38 -11.93 -26.95
CA TYR A 58 17.60 -12.16 -25.52
C TYR A 58 18.13 -13.58 -25.31
N ILE A 59 19.18 -13.72 -24.50
CA ILE A 59 19.72 -15.02 -24.09
C ILE A 59 18.84 -15.58 -22.95
N ILE A 60 17.58 -15.90 -23.26
CA ILE A 60 16.64 -16.54 -22.34
C ILE A 60 16.15 -17.83 -22.99
N PRO A 61 16.31 -18.99 -22.33
CA PRO A 61 15.82 -20.26 -22.87
C PRO A 61 14.34 -20.22 -23.26
N ALA A 62 13.98 -20.89 -24.34
CA ALA A 62 12.60 -20.91 -24.86
C ALA A 62 11.62 -21.54 -23.85
N ASP A 63 12.08 -22.55 -23.10
CA ASP A 63 11.37 -23.26 -22.05
C ASP A 63 11.31 -22.49 -20.70
N ALA A 64 11.99 -21.34 -20.60
CA ALA A 64 11.99 -20.54 -19.39
C ALA A 64 10.57 -20.09 -18.99
N LYS A 65 10.12 -20.54 -17.81
CA LYS A 65 8.81 -20.19 -17.27
C LYS A 65 8.73 -18.69 -16.95
N ARG A 66 7.55 -18.11 -17.12
CA ARG A 66 7.28 -16.70 -16.79
C ARG A 66 7.63 -16.41 -15.32
N PRO A 67 8.46 -15.39 -15.03
CA PRO A 67 8.70 -14.94 -13.67
C PRO A 67 7.40 -14.50 -13.01
N ASN A 68 7.07 -15.16 -11.89
CA ASN A 68 5.90 -14.88 -11.07
C ASN A 68 6.33 -14.52 -9.63
N TYR A 69 5.37 -14.06 -8.81
CA TYR A 69 5.62 -13.70 -7.42
C TYR A 69 6.44 -14.74 -6.65
N ALA A 70 6.09 -16.04 -6.75
CA ALA A 70 6.76 -17.11 -6.02
C ALA A 70 8.21 -17.33 -6.48
N SER A 71 8.45 -17.40 -7.80
CA SER A 71 9.80 -17.53 -8.36
C SER A 71 10.72 -16.36 -7.97
N GLN A 72 10.20 -15.12 -8.05
CA GLN A 72 10.95 -13.93 -7.70
C GLN A 72 11.21 -13.82 -6.20
N CYS A 73 10.29 -14.33 -5.35
CA CYS A 73 10.54 -14.44 -3.92
C CYS A 73 11.63 -15.47 -3.58
N ARG A 74 11.71 -16.58 -4.32
CA ARG A 74 12.82 -17.54 -4.18
C ARG A 74 14.16 -16.92 -4.60
N GLY A 75 14.19 -16.24 -5.75
CA GLY A 75 15.37 -15.49 -6.20
C GLY A 75 15.80 -14.40 -5.21
N LEU A 76 14.85 -13.69 -4.61
CA LEU A 76 15.11 -12.71 -3.55
C LEU A 76 15.76 -13.35 -2.31
N THR A 77 15.33 -14.54 -1.90
CA THR A 77 15.94 -15.27 -0.78
C THR A 77 17.39 -15.61 -1.07
N ALA A 78 17.71 -16.09 -2.28
CA ALA A 78 19.07 -16.35 -2.71
C ALA A 78 19.91 -15.06 -2.77
N ALA A 79 19.37 -13.99 -3.36
CA ALA A 79 20.05 -12.70 -3.46
C ALA A 79 20.35 -12.07 -2.08
N ARG A 80 19.49 -12.30 -1.08
CA ARG A 80 19.72 -11.85 0.30
C ARG A 80 20.90 -12.56 0.98
N ALA A 81 21.24 -13.77 0.57
CA ALA A 81 22.43 -14.47 1.07
C ALA A 81 23.72 -13.81 0.55
N LEU A 82 23.69 -13.36 -0.71
CA LEU A 82 24.85 -12.76 -1.39
C LEU A 82 25.01 -11.25 -1.12
N ILE A 83 23.90 -10.52 -0.94
CA ILE A 83 23.90 -9.05 -0.84
C ILE A 83 23.53 -8.61 0.59
N PRO A 84 24.51 -8.16 1.41
CA PRO A 84 24.27 -7.76 2.80
C PRO A 84 23.21 -6.66 2.96
N GLN A 85 23.15 -5.75 2.00
CA GLN A 85 22.22 -4.63 1.97
C GLN A 85 20.74 -5.08 1.90
N LEU A 86 20.46 -6.23 1.26
CA LEU A 86 19.11 -6.82 1.23
C LEU A 86 18.79 -7.59 2.52
N LYS A 87 19.83 -8.15 3.16
CA LYS A 87 19.72 -8.80 4.47
C LYS A 87 19.39 -7.81 5.59
N ALA A 88 19.80 -6.55 5.47
CA ALA A 88 19.44 -5.49 6.42
C ALA A 88 17.92 -5.27 6.50
N VAL A 89 17.20 -5.34 5.38
CA VAL A 89 15.75 -5.17 5.33
C VAL A 89 15.02 -6.44 5.80
N GLN A 90 13.85 -6.27 6.42
CA GLN A 90 13.00 -7.40 6.78
C GLN A 90 12.44 -8.09 5.51
N VAL A 91 12.43 -9.43 5.51
CA VAL A 91 12.14 -10.22 4.29
C VAL A 91 10.73 -9.99 3.76
N HIS A 92 9.74 -9.91 4.65
CA HIS A 92 8.35 -9.75 4.25
C HIS A 92 8.08 -8.37 3.63
N VAL A 93 8.81 -7.33 4.02
CA VAL A 93 8.74 -5.99 3.38
C VAL A 93 9.20 -6.06 1.92
N LEU A 94 10.30 -6.76 1.64
CA LEU A 94 10.78 -6.96 0.27
C LEU A 94 9.82 -7.84 -0.54
N GLN A 95 9.28 -8.91 0.06
CA GLN A 95 8.24 -9.74 -0.57
C GLN A 95 6.98 -8.92 -0.88
N GLN A 96 6.52 -8.06 0.03
CA GLN A 96 5.38 -7.15 -0.22
C GLN A 96 5.66 -6.20 -1.39
N THR A 97 6.92 -5.84 -1.62
CA THR A 97 7.30 -5.02 -2.77
C THR A 97 7.14 -5.79 -4.09
N ILE A 98 7.50 -7.07 -4.13
CA ILE A 98 7.22 -7.95 -5.28
C ILE A 98 5.72 -8.18 -5.41
N LYS A 99 4.97 -8.33 -4.31
CA LYS A 99 3.50 -8.45 -4.33
C LYS A 99 2.83 -7.20 -4.90
N ARG A 100 3.40 -6.02 -4.63
CA ARG A 100 2.96 -4.75 -5.25
C ARG A 100 3.19 -4.75 -6.77
N LEU A 101 4.29 -5.33 -7.25
CA LEU A 101 4.54 -5.51 -8.67
C LEU A 101 3.52 -6.48 -9.28
N GLU A 102 3.26 -7.61 -8.62
CA GLU A 102 2.26 -8.58 -9.06
C GLU A 102 0.88 -7.93 -9.23
N LYS A 103 0.43 -7.17 -8.22
CA LYS A 103 -0.84 -6.42 -8.31
C LYS A 103 -0.89 -5.46 -9.50
N ALA A 104 0.22 -4.77 -9.80
CA ALA A 104 0.27 -3.86 -10.94
C ALA A 104 0.12 -4.60 -12.28
N PHE A 105 0.69 -5.80 -12.38
CA PHE A 105 0.54 -6.67 -13.54
C PHE A 105 -0.88 -7.26 -13.64
N VAL A 106 -1.46 -7.74 -12.54
CA VAL A 106 -2.86 -8.19 -12.47
C VAL A 106 -3.80 -7.08 -12.94
N SER A 107 -3.65 -5.85 -12.42
CA SER A 107 -4.45 -4.71 -12.87
C SER A 107 -4.23 -4.31 -14.33
N MET A 108 -3.04 -4.55 -14.89
CA MET A 108 -2.78 -4.34 -16.32
C MET A 108 -3.63 -5.28 -17.18
N TRP A 109 -3.72 -6.56 -16.80
CA TRP A 109 -4.48 -7.57 -17.54
C TRP A 109 -5.99 -7.48 -17.31
N GLU A 110 -6.42 -7.32 -16.06
CA GLU A 110 -7.85 -7.37 -15.70
C GLU A 110 -8.55 -6.03 -15.92
N ASN A 111 -7.85 -4.91 -15.75
CA ASN A 111 -8.44 -3.57 -15.79
C ASN A 111 -7.87 -2.71 -16.92
N SER A 112 -7.28 -3.34 -17.96
CA SER A 112 -6.69 -2.67 -19.14
C SER A 112 -5.74 -1.50 -18.82
N HIS A 113 -5.05 -1.55 -17.67
CA HIS A 113 -4.07 -0.53 -17.31
C HIS A 113 -2.81 -0.69 -18.17
N GLY A 114 -2.02 0.39 -18.30
CA GLY A 114 -0.75 0.34 -19.01
C GLY A 114 0.34 -0.48 -18.28
N PHE A 115 1.38 -0.86 -19.02
CA PHE A 115 2.48 -1.68 -18.52
C PHE A 115 3.19 -1.03 -17.30
N PRO A 116 3.53 -1.80 -16.24
CA PRO A 116 4.24 -1.26 -15.07
C PRO A 116 5.55 -0.55 -15.42
N ARG A 117 5.74 0.64 -14.83
CA ARG A 117 6.92 1.49 -15.07
C ARG A 117 7.97 1.33 -13.97
N PHE A 118 9.24 1.47 -14.35
CA PHE A 118 10.34 1.54 -13.40
C PHE A 118 10.16 2.72 -12.46
N LYS A 119 10.54 2.52 -11.20
CA LYS A 119 10.49 3.52 -10.14
C LYS A 119 11.79 4.32 -10.12
N LYS A 120 11.69 5.63 -10.31
CA LYS A 120 12.81 6.57 -10.16
C LYS A 120 13.17 6.73 -8.67
N HIS A 121 14.39 7.20 -8.39
CA HIS A 121 14.81 7.52 -7.03
C HIS A 121 13.79 8.45 -6.33
N GLY A 122 13.51 8.22 -5.04
CA GLY A 122 12.55 9.02 -4.27
C GLY A 122 11.05 8.84 -4.62
N THR A 123 10.70 8.03 -5.64
CA THR A 123 9.29 7.80 -6.01
C THR A 123 8.58 6.77 -5.14
N MET A 124 9.33 5.82 -4.56
CA MET A 124 8.79 4.88 -3.60
C MET A 124 8.56 5.63 -2.28
N ARG A 125 7.29 5.77 -1.87
CA ARG A 125 6.90 6.54 -0.68
C ARG A 125 6.41 5.68 0.48
N SER A 126 6.31 4.36 0.30
CA SER A 126 5.81 3.49 1.35
C SER A 126 6.37 2.08 1.26
N PHE A 127 6.44 1.44 2.43
CA PHE A 127 6.75 0.02 2.60
C PHE A 127 5.81 -0.58 3.66
N VAL A 128 5.59 -1.89 3.57
CA VAL A 128 4.53 -2.58 4.31
C VAL A 128 5.10 -3.74 5.09
N PHE A 129 4.79 -3.79 6.38
CA PHE A 129 4.94 -4.95 7.25
C PHE A 129 3.62 -5.72 7.24
N PRO A 130 3.54 -6.88 6.55
CA PRO A 130 2.30 -7.66 6.46
C PRO A 130 1.94 -8.39 7.75
N GLN A 131 2.89 -8.50 8.67
CA GLN A 131 2.71 -9.01 10.01
C GLN A 131 3.69 -8.25 10.91
N LEU A 132 3.24 -7.99 12.13
CA LEU A 132 4.06 -7.45 13.21
C LEU A 132 4.25 -8.54 14.28
N GLY A 133 5.29 -8.41 15.12
CA GLY A 133 5.52 -9.34 16.22
C GLY A 133 4.46 -9.21 17.33
N VAL A 134 4.56 -10.06 18.34
CA VAL A 134 3.74 -9.97 19.56
C VAL A 134 4.00 -8.63 20.28
N ASN A 135 2.96 -8.02 20.83
CA ASN A 135 3.02 -6.74 21.57
C ASN A 135 3.70 -5.61 20.79
N SER A 136 3.41 -5.50 19.49
CA SER A 136 4.03 -4.49 18.64
C SER A 136 3.47 -3.09 18.83
N LEU A 137 2.31 -2.94 19.47
CA LEU A 137 1.66 -1.65 19.69
C LEU A 137 1.65 -1.32 21.18
N GLU A 138 2.18 -0.16 21.52
CA GLU A 138 2.11 0.43 22.86
C GLU A 138 1.51 1.83 22.77
N LYS A 139 1.11 2.41 23.90
CA LYS A 139 0.56 3.78 23.94
C LYS A 139 1.57 4.77 23.34
N GLY A 140 1.20 5.39 22.23
CA GLY A 140 2.03 6.36 21.50
C GLY A 140 3.30 5.80 20.82
N SER A 141 3.47 4.49 20.69
CA SER A 141 4.63 3.92 19.97
C SER A 141 4.36 2.56 19.34
N ILE A 142 5.12 2.24 18.29
CA ILE A 142 5.04 0.98 17.56
C ILE A 142 6.42 0.35 17.44
N LYS A 143 6.53 -0.94 17.73
CA LYS A 143 7.73 -1.75 17.51
C LYS A 143 7.69 -2.33 16.10
N LEU A 144 8.61 -1.86 15.26
CA LEU A 144 8.76 -2.33 13.89
C LEU A 144 9.94 -3.33 13.80
N PRO A 145 9.76 -4.51 13.18
CA PRO A 145 10.83 -5.49 13.01
C PRO A 145 12.09 -4.87 12.37
N LYS A 146 13.27 -5.11 12.95
CA LYS A 146 14.58 -4.57 12.56
C LYS A 146 14.79 -3.05 12.66
N ILE A 147 13.73 -2.27 12.91
CA ILE A 147 13.81 -0.81 13.09
C ILE A 147 13.76 -0.45 14.58
N GLY A 148 13.06 -1.26 15.39
CA GLY A 148 12.88 -1.02 16.81
C GLY A 148 11.63 -0.18 17.09
N LYS A 149 11.63 0.47 18.25
CA LYS A 149 10.49 1.25 18.76
C LYS A 149 10.46 2.64 18.12
N VAL A 150 9.34 2.98 17.47
CA VAL A 150 9.11 4.27 16.83
C VAL A 150 7.94 4.95 17.51
N LYS A 151 8.14 6.17 18.02
CA LYS A 151 7.08 6.97 18.65
C LYS A 151 6.14 7.51 17.57
N PHE A 152 4.87 7.69 17.90
CA PHE A 152 3.90 8.37 17.04
C PHE A 152 2.94 9.23 17.86
N ARG A 153 2.32 10.22 17.23
CA ARG A 153 1.28 11.03 17.85
C ARG A 153 -0.03 10.25 17.86
N GLN A 154 -0.41 9.72 19.02
CA GLN A 154 -1.71 9.09 19.23
C GLN A 154 -2.80 10.17 19.27
N SER A 155 -3.38 10.46 18.11
CA SER A 155 -4.45 11.46 17.96
C SER A 155 -5.85 10.91 18.25
N ARG A 156 -5.99 9.58 18.29
CA ARG A 156 -7.21 8.84 18.57
C ARG A 156 -6.84 7.50 19.16
N ASP A 157 -7.72 6.95 19.98
CA ASP A 157 -7.54 5.61 20.50
C ASP A 157 -7.91 4.58 19.44
N ILE A 158 -7.23 3.44 19.50
CA ILE A 158 -7.51 2.29 18.65
C ILE A 158 -8.47 1.41 19.46
N PRO A 159 -9.67 1.12 18.95
CA PRO A 159 -10.66 0.33 19.67
C PRO A 159 -10.10 -1.02 20.09
N GLU A 160 -10.50 -1.46 21.28
CA GLU A 160 -10.09 -2.74 21.84
C GLU A 160 -10.72 -3.92 21.08
N GLY A 161 -10.23 -5.14 21.34
CA GLY A 161 -10.72 -6.37 20.70
C GLY A 161 -10.28 -6.57 19.25
N GLY A 162 -9.45 -5.68 18.70
CA GLY A 162 -8.92 -5.76 17.34
C GLY A 162 -7.49 -6.30 17.29
N GLU A 163 -7.20 -7.19 16.34
CA GLU A 163 -5.86 -7.68 16.07
C GLU A 163 -5.14 -6.80 15.04
N LEU A 164 -3.93 -6.33 15.37
CA LEU A 164 -3.12 -5.57 14.44
C LEU A 164 -2.51 -6.50 13.36
N LYS A 165 -3.05 -6.45 12.15
CA LYS A 165 -2.60 -7.31 11.04
C LYS A 165 -1.41 -6.72 10.29
N GLN A 166 -1.46 -5.43 9.96
CA GLN A 166 -0.49 -4.82 9.06
C GLN A 166 -0.10 -3.42 9.54
N ALA A 167 1.17 -3.06 9.39
CA ALA A 167 1.61 -1.68 9.44
C ALA A 167 2.22 -1.26 8.10
N ARG A 168 1.80 -0.10 7.59
CA ARG A 168 2.41 0.55 6.43
C ARG A 168 3.04 1.85 6.87
N VAL A 169 4.34 2.01 6.63
CA VAL A 169 5.04 3.27 6.84
C VAL A 169 4.98 4.07 5.55
N VAL A 170 4.58 5.33 5.62
CA VAL A 170 4.37 6.23 4.48
C VAL A 170 5.11 7.55 4.68
N ARG A 171 5.86 7.97 3.66
CA ARG A 171 6.47 9.29 3.55
C ARG A 171 5.53 10.23 2.82
N ARG A 172 5.09 11.29 3.49
CA ARG A 172 4.37 12.43 2.92
C ARG A 172 5.24 13.69 2.98
N ALA A 173 4.80 14.77 2.33
CA ALA A 173 5.50 16.05 2.38
C ALA A 173 5.63 16.58 3.83
N SER A 174 4.60 16.38 4.65
CA SER A 174 4.54 16.80 6.06
C SER A 174 5.31 15.90 7.05
N GLY A 175 5.96 14.83 6.55
CA GLY A 175 6.73 13.88 7.34
C GLY A 175 6.27 12.43 7.19
N TRP A 176 6.60 11.62 8.20
CA TRP A 176 6.35 10.17 8.20
C TRP A 176 5.08 9.81 8.94
N TYR A 177 4.38 8.81 8.42
CA TYR A 177 3.12 8.32 8.96
C TYR A 177 3.14 6.80 9.03
N VAL A 178 2.38 6.24 9.97
CA VAL A 178 2.10 4.82 10.05
C VAL A 178 0.60 4.60 9.86
N MET A 179 0.26 3.71 8.95
CA MET A 179 -1.08 3.21 8.72
C MET A 179 -1.19 1.83 9.32
N LEU A 180 -1.97 1.69 10.38
CA LEU A 180 -2.20 0.47 11.14
C LEU A 180 -3.52 -0.14 10.70
N THR A 181 -3.48 -1.31 10.07
CA THR A 181 -4.69 -2.07 9.71
C THR A 181 -5.02 -3.01 10.85
N VAL A 182 -6.13 -2.74 11.52
CA VAL A 182 -6.65 -3.51 12.65
C VAL A 182 -7.85 -4.32 12.15
N GLN A 183 -7.91 -5.59 12.54
CA GLN A 183 -8.94 -6.53 12.14
C GLN A 183 -9.73 -7.00 13.35
N TRP A 184 -11.05 -6.92 13.27
CA TRP A 184 -11.97 -7.48 14.25
C TRP A 184 -12.67 -8.72 13.69
N LYS A 185 -12.79 -9.74 14.54
CA LYS A 185 -13.72 -10.84 14.32
C LYS A 185 -15.08 -10.34 14.77
N VAL A 186 -15.86 -9.87 13.81
CA VAL A 186 -17.25 -9.45 14.00
C VAL A 186 -18.11 -10.48 13.31
N ASP A 187 -19.03 -11.07 14.07
CA ASP A 187 -20.13 -11.84 13.54
C ASP A 187 -21.21 -10.86 13.10
N ILE A 188 -21.35 -10.72 11.79
CA ILE A 188 -22.41 -9.90 11.21
C ILE A 188 -23.62 -10.82 11.13
N PRO A 189 -24.69 -10.58 11.89
CA PRO A 189 -25.89 -11.39 11.79
C PRO A 189 -26.41 -11.31 10.36
N GLN A 190 -26.54 -12.46 9.69
CA GLN A 190 -27.26 -12.59 8.42
C GLN A 190 -28.75 -12.62 8.72
N VAL A 191 -29.26 -11.53 9.29
CA VAL A 191 -30.71 -11.34 9.41
C VAL A 191 -31.26 -11.06 8.03
N LEU A 192 -32.25 -11.85 7.61
CA LEU A 192 -33.05 -11.51 6.43
C LEU A 192 -33.68 -10.14 6.68
N PRO A 193 -33.59 -9.21 5.72
CA PRO A 193 -34.29 -7.94 5.82
C PRO A 193 -35.78 -8.23 6.07
N TYR A 194 -36.29 -7.75 7.20
CA TYR A 194 -37.68 -7.89 7.62
C TYR A 194 -38.29 -6.51 7.76
N GLY A 195 -39.56 -6.37 7.41
CA GLY A 195 -40.32 -5.12 7.44
C GLY A 195 -40.46 -4.48 6.06
N GLU A 196 -40.92 -3.23 6.04
CA GLU A 196 -41.15 -2.49 4.81
C GLU A 196 -39.83 -1.95 4.22
N PRO A 197 -39.66 -2.01 2.88
CA PRO A 197 -38.48 -1.47 2.24
C PRO A 197 -38.40 0.06 2.44
N LEU A 198 -37.32 0.52 3.04
CA LEU A 198 -37.04 1.94 3.21
C LEU A 198 -36.28 2.47 1.99
N GLY A 199 -36.93 3.30 1.18
CA GLY A 199 -36.25 4.04 0.12
C GLY A 199 -35.36 5.10 0.74
N ILE A 200 -34.10 5.16 0.31
CA ILE A 200 -33.11 6.14 0.75
C ILE A 200 -32.64 6.90 -0.49
N ASP A 201 -32.95 8.20 -0.55
CA ASP A 201 -32.43 9.11 -1.56
C ASP A 201 -31.36 10.01 -0.94
N VAL A 202 -30.21 10.11 -1.59
CA VAL A 202 -29.04 10.86 -1.11
C VAL A 202 -28.92 12.14 -1.94
N GLY A 203 -29.18 13.28 -1.30
CA GLY A 203 -29.38 14.55 -1.99
C GLY A 203 -28.38 15.66 -1.65
N ILE A 204 -28.56 16.80 -2.34
CA ILE A 204 -27.80 18.03 -2.09
C ILE A 204 -28.52 18.91 -1.04
N LEU A 205 -29.86 18.94 -1.06
CA LEU A 205 -30.68 19.71 -0.13
C LEU A 205 -30.66 19.08 1.28
N SER A 206 -31.11 17.83 1.38
CA SER A 206 -30.98 16.95 2.55
C SER A 206 -29.89 15.91 2.29
N PHE A 207 -29.16 15.50 3.33
CA PHE A 207 -28.13 14.45 3.20
C PHE A 207 -28.77 13.13 2.82
N VAL A 208 -29.87 12.79 3.50
CA VAL A 208 -30.68 11.60 3.25
C VAL A 208 -32.14 11.99 3.36
N ALA A 209 -32.94 11.61 2.37
CA ALA A 209 -34.40 11.60 2.43
C ALA A 209 -34.89 10.15 2.43
N THR A 210 -35.77 9.80 3.36
CA THR A 210 -36.37 8.47 3.40
C THR A 210 -37.76 8.46 2.76
N SER A 211 -38.20 7.32 2.22
CA SER A 211 -39.58 7.13 1.72
C SER A 211 -40.65 7.37 2.79
N THR A 212 -40.27 7.29 4.07
CA THR A 212 -41.11 7.64 5.24
C THR A 212 -41.17 9.14 5.55
N GLY A 213 -40.58 9.99 4.70
CA GLY A 213 -40.58 11.45 4.84
C GLY A 213 -39.57 12.00 5.86
N LYS A 214 -38.73 11.17 6.47
CA LYS A 214 -37.66 11.67 7.35
C LYS A 214 -36.55 12.28 6.52
N LEU A 215 -36.17 13.51 6.89
CA LEU A 215 -35.08 14.24 6.26
C LEU A 215 -33.92 14.39 7.24
N PHE A 216 -32.75 13.93 6.83
CA PHE A 216 -31.51 14.17 7.54
C PHE A 216 -30.84 15.41 6.95
N PRO A 217 -30.49 16.43 7.78
CA PRO A 217 -29.94 17.67 7.27
C PRO A 217 -28.56 17.45 6.65
N ASN A 218 -28.27 18.18 5.58
CA ASN A 218 -26.94 18.18 4.98
C ASN A 218 -25.99 19.04 5.82
N PRO A 219 -24.92 18.46 6.41
CA PRO A 219 -23.97 19.23 7.22
C PRO A 219 -23.18 20.27 6.42
N ARG A 220 -23.21 20.21 5.07
CA ARG A 220 -22.56 21.14 4.13
C ARG A 220 -21.16 21.58 4.58
N PRO A 221 -20.26 20.65 4.98
CA PRO A 221 -18.97 21.00 5.57
C PRO A 221 -18.10 21.79 4.61
N PHE A 222 -18.29 21.63 3.30
CA PHE A 222 -17.59 22.42 2.30
C PHE A 222 -17.93 23.91 2.43
N LYS A 223 -19.20 24.31 2.52
CA LYS A 223 -19.58 25.73 2.63
C LYS A 223 -18.97 26.43 3.85
N SER A 224 -18.88 25.75 4.98
CA SER A 224 -18.27 26.32 6.19
C SER A 224 -16.74 26.36 6.14
N LEU A 225 -16.11 25.40 5.45
CA LEU A 225 -14.65 25.26 5.40
C LEU A 225 -14.00 25.86 4.14
N GLU A 226 -14.77 26.23 3.11
CA GLU A 226 -14.29 26.70 1.81
C GLU A 226 -13.42 27.96 1.94
N ARG A 227 -13.89 28.97 2.69
CA ARG A 227 -13.10 30.19 2.95
C ARG A 227 -11.76 29.86 3.61
N LYS A 228 -11.77 28.94 4.58
CA LYS A 228 -10.57 28.49 5.28
C LYS A 228 -9.63 27.74 4.34
N LEU A 229 -10.17 26.87 3.48
CA LEU A 229 -9.43 26.14 2.46
C LEU A 229 -8.72 27.11 1.49
N LYS A 230 -9.45 28.10 0.95
CA LYS A 230 -8.92 29.10 0.01
C LYS A 230 -7.78 29.91 0.63
N LEU A 231 -7.95 30.39 1.87
CA LEU A 231 -6.91 31.11 2.60
C LEU A 231 -5.66 30.25 2.84
N LEU A 232 -5.82 28.97 3.19
CA LEU A 232 -4.71 28.06 3.39
C LEU A 232 -3.98 27.73 2.08
N GLN A 233 -4.70 27.61 0.96
CA GLN A 233 -4.10 27.39 -0.37
C GLN A 233 -3.28 28.60 -0.82
N GLN A 234 -3.78 29.82 -0.62
CA GLN A 234 -3.04 31.05 -0.92
C GLN A 234 -1.75 31.19 -0.11
N ARG A 235 -1.75 30.75 1.16
CA ARG A 235 -0.54 30.79 2.01
C ARG A 235 0.54 29.78 1.63
N VAL A 236 0.19 28.78 0.82
CA VAL A 236 1.10 27.71 0.38
C VAL A 236 1.50 27.89 -1.09
N SER A 237 0.82 28.78 -1.82
CA SER A 237 1.19 29.21 -3.17
C SER A 237 2.24 30.31 -3.10
#